data_AF-A0A6N7XAW8-F1
#
_entry.id   AF-A0A6N7XAW8-F1
#
_cell.length_a   1.000
_cell.length_b   1.000
_cell.length_c   1.000
_cell.angle_alpha   90.00
_cell.angle_beta   90.00
_cell.angle_gamma   90.00
#
_symmetry.space_group_name_H-M   'P 1'
#
loop_
_entity.id
_entity.type
_entity.pdbx_description
1 polymer ?
#
loop_
_entity_poly.entity_id
_entity_poly.type
_entity_poly.pdbx_seq_one_letter_code
_entity_poly.pdbx_strand_id
1 'polypeptide(L)'
;MKKYKFFSHVECEFFPCHKLEGSGLKKEDFNCLFCYCPLYALGKNCGGNFSVSESGVKDCTNCLLPHRKDNYEYIISKFREIVEVTKIVERMGDE
;
A
#
# COMPACT_ATOMS: atom_id res chain seq x y z
N MET A 1 6.37 7.89 18.46
CA MET A 1 6.54 7.51 17.04
C MET A 1 7.32 8.62 16.32
N LYS A 2 8.21 8.28 15.38
CA LYS A 2 8.94 9.31 14.61
C LYS A 2 7.98 9.95 13.58
N LYS A 3 7.98 11.28 13.46
CA LYS A 3 7.00 12.03 12.65
C LYS A 3 7.01 11.68 11.15
N TYR A 4 8.10 11.14 10.62
CA TYR A 4 8.18 10.71 9.22
C TYR A 4 7.38 9.44 8.90
N LYS A 5 6.94 8.68 9.92
CA LYS A 5 6.24 7.40 9.75
C LYS A 5 4.73 7.56 9.53
N PHE A 6 4.21 8.75 9.82
CA PHE A 6 2.78 9.01 9.85
C PHE A 6 2.48 10.41 9.37
N PHE A 7 1.50 10.50 8.47
CA PHE A 7 0.93 11.74 8.01
C PHE A 7 -0.56 11.49 7.76
N SER A 8 -1.43 12.42 8.13
CA SER A 8 -2.86 12.29 7.87
C SER A 8 -3.37 13.63 7.35
N HIS A 9 -3.85 13.65 6.11
CA HIS A 9 -4.40 14.83 5.47
C HIS A 9 -5.92 14.83 5.62
N VAL A 10 -6.39 15.13 6.83
CA VAL A 10 -7.83 15.05 7.18
C VAL A 10 -8.71 16.03 6.40
N GLU A 11 -8.11 17.09 5.85
CA GLU A 11 -8.80 18.10 5.03
C GLU A 11 -8.88 17.72 3.53
N CYS A 12 -8.26 16.61 3.12
CA CYS A 12 -8.37 16.09 1.76
C CYS A 12 -9.82 15.76 1.41
N GLU A 13 -10.25 16.12 0.21
CA GLU A 13 -11.61 15.89 -0.32
C GLU A 13 -11.95 14.40 -0.44
N PHE A 14 -10.94 13.55 -0.45
CA PHE A 14 -11.08 12.10 -0.48
C PHE A 14 -10.96 11.45 0.90
N PHE A 15 -10.72 12.19 1.99
CA PHE A 15 -10.47 11.59 3.29
C PHE A 15 -11.77 11.11 4.00
N PRO A 16 -11.81 9.87 4.52
CA PRO A 16 -10.85 8.79 4.33
C PRO A 16 -11.02 8.15 2.93
N CYS A 17 -9.91 7.92 2.23
CA CYS A 17 -9.96 7.41 0.85
C CYS A 17 -10.51 5.98 0.76
N HIS A 18 -10.55 5.26 1.88
CA HIS A 18 -11.07 3.90 2.01
C HIS A 18 -12.11 3.84 3.12
N LYS A 19 -13.09 2.94 2.97
CA LYS A 19 -14.15 2.76 3.96
C LYS A 19 -13.57 2.23 5.28
N LEU A 20 -13.86 2.92 6.39
CA LEU A 20 -13.37 2.57 7.73
C LEU A 20 -14.37 1.78 8.57
N GLU A 21 -15.66 1.91 8.29
CA GLU A 21 -16.72 1.22 9.01
C GLU A 21 -16.51 -0.30 8.96
N GLY A 22 -16.53 -0.94 10.13
CA GLY A 22 -16.30 -2.39 10.27
C GLY A 22 -14.83 -2.85 10.12
N SER A 23 -13.89 -1.94 9.81
CA SER A 23 -12.49 -2.31 9.53
C SER A 23 -11.57 -2.40 10.75
N GLY A 24 -12.04 -1.91 11.90
CA GLY A 24 -11.24 -1.73 13.12
C GLY A 24 -10.18 -0.61 13.04
N LEU A 25 -10.07 0.11 11.92
CA LEU A 25 -9.19 1.27 11.77
C LEU A 25 -9.95 2.56 12.12
N LYS A 26 -9.42 3.36 13.04
CA LYS A 26 -9.97 4.66 13.40
C LYS A 26 -9.40 5.77 12.51
N LYS A 27 -10.16 6.86 12.33
CA LYS A 27 -9.73 8.04 11.54
C LYS A 27 -8.42 8.64 12.05
N GLU A 28 -8.24 8.70 13.37
CA GLU A 28 -7.02 9.19 14.04
C GLU A 28 -5.76 8.35 13.71
N ASP A 29 -5.95 7.08 13.36
CA ASP A 29 -4.88 6.15 13.01
C ASP A 29 -4.71 5.97 11.49
N PHE A 30 -5.50 6.70 10.68
CA PHE A 30 -5.48 6.63 9.23
C PHE A 30 -4.26 7.39 8.68
N ASN A 31 -3.38 6.65 8.01
CA ASN A 31 -2.13 7.16 7.46
C ASN A 31 -2.27 7.45 5.96
N CYS A 32 -2.06 8.70 5.55
CA CYS A 32 -2.05 9.15 4.16
C CYS A 32 -0.67 9.05 3.50
N LEU A 33 0.39 8.71 4.25
CA LEU A 33 1.77 8.69 3.75
C LEU A 33 1.95 7.81 2.50
N PHE A 34 1.18 6.73 2.39
CA PHE A 34 1.21 5.79 1.26
C PHE A 34 -0.15 5.69 0.55
N CYS A 35 -0.87 6.82 0.43
CA CYS A 35 -2.15 6.86 -0.28
C CYS A 35 -2.06 6.23 -1.68
N TYR A 36 -0.96 6.47 -2.39
CA TYR A 36 -0.57 5.62 -3.51
C TYR A 36 0.27 4.46 -2.99
N CYS A 37 -0.31 3.25 -3.00
CA CYS A 37 0.33 2.09 -2.42
C CYS A 37 1.58 1.68 -3.23
N PRO A 38 2.80 1.81 -2.69
CA PRO A 38 4.00 1.43 -3.42
C PRO A 38 4.07 -0.09 -3.68
N LEU A 39 3.33 -0.88 -2.89
CA LEU A 39 3.29 -2.34 -3.01
C LEU A 39 2.46 -2.82 -4.21
N TYR A 40 1.78 -1.92 -4.94
CA TYR A 40 0.99 -2.30 -6.11
C TYR A 40 1.84 -3.09 -7.14
N ALA A 41 3.09 -2.64 -7.34
CA ALA A 41 4.06 -3.25 -8.25
C ALA A 41 4.39 -4.72 -7.92
N LEU A 42 4.21 -5.14 -6.67
CA LEU A 42 4.46 -6.53 -6.25
C LEU A 42 3.38 -7.52 -6.68
N GLY A 43 2.32 -7.05 -7.35
CA GLY A 43 1.22 -7.91 -7.81
C GLY A 43 0.62 -8.69 -6.63
N LYS A 44 0.48 -10.01 -6.77
CA LYS A 44 -0.07 -10.88 -5.72
C LYS A 44 0.79 -10.97 -4.46
N ASN A 45 2.07 -10.61 -4.54
CA ASN A 45 3.03 -10.72 -3.43
C ASN A 45 3.00 -9.49 -2.49
N CYS A 46 2.09 -8.53 -2.69
CA CYS A 46 2.03 -7.31 -1.90
C CYS A 46 1.57 -7.54 -0.44
N GLY A 47 0.93 -8.67 -0.14
CA GLY A 47 0.40 -9.00 1.19
C GLY A 47 -0.79 -8.15 1.65
N GLY A 48 -1.40 -7.41 0.72
CA GLY A 48 -2.58 -6.58 0.97
C GLY A 48 -3.88 -7.34 0.69
N ASN A 49 -5.00 -6.76 1.13
CA ASN A 49 -6.35 -7.29 0.91
C ASN A 49 -6.96 -6.69 -0.38
N PHE A 50 -6.54 -7.18 -1.54
CA PHE A 50 -7.03 -6.74 -2.85
C PHE A 50 -7.93 -7.80 -3.48
N SER A 51 -8.83 -7.36 -4.37
CA SER A 51 -9.54 -8.21 -5.33
C SER A 51 -8.96 -8.02 -6.73
N VAL A 52 -9.34 -8.89 -7.67
CA VAL A 52 -8.95 -8.76 -9.08
C VAL A 52 -10.23 -8.56 -9.89
N SER A 53 -10.26 -7.52 -10.73
CA SER A 53 -11.39 -7.26 -11.63
C SER A 53 -11.50 -8.34 -12.71
N GLU A 54 -12.62 -8.36 -13.43
CA GLU A 54 -12.82 -9.24 -14.59
C GLU A 54 -11.75 -9.04 -15.67
N SER A 55 -11.20 -7.82 -15.79
CA SER A 55 -10.12 -7.46 -16.71
C SER A 55 -8.70 -7.78 -16.18
N GLY A 56 -8.58 -8.42 -15.02
CA GLY A 56 -7.29 -8.81 -14.45
C GLY A 56 -6.55 -7.69 -13.71
N VAL A 57 -7.21 -6.55 -13.45
CA VAL A 57 -6.60 -5.41 -12.74
C VAL A 57 -6.79 -5.56 -11.24
N LYS A 58 -5.76 -5.25 -10.45
CA LYS A 58 -5.88 -5.27 -8.99
C LYS A 58 -6.75 -4.12 -8.51
N ASP A 59 -7.78 -4.44 -7.74
CA ASP A 59 -8.62 -3.49 -7.04
C ASP A 59 -8.29 -3.50 -5.54
N CYS A 60 -7.82 -2.36 -5.04
CA CYS A 60 -7.40 -2.19 -3.65
C CYS A 60 -8.42 -1.42 -2.80
N THR A 61 -9.64 -1.18 -3.29
CA THR A 61 -10.68 -0.36 -2.62
C THR A 61 -11.01 -0.83 -1.19
N ASN A 62 -10.78 -2.11 -0.89
CA ASN A 62 -11.00 -2.71 0.44
C ASN A 62 -9.70 -2.97 1.23
N CYS A 63 -8.56 -2.45 0.77
CA CYS A 63 -7.26 -2.65 1.38
C CYS A 63 -6.88 -1.46 2.26
N LEU A 64 -6.70 -1.69 3.56
CA LEU A 64 -6.23 -0.67 4.51
C LEU A 64 -4.77 -0.80 4.89
N LEU A 65 -4.04 -1.73 4.26
CA LEU A 65 -2.64 -2.00 4.60
C LEU A 65 -1.77 -0.72 4.57
N PRO A 66 -1.80 0.14 3.53
CA PRO A 66 -0.99 1.36 3.52
C PRO A 66 -1.50 2.44 4.49
N HIS A 67 -2.72 2.28 4.98
CA HIS A 67 -3.43 3.30 5.76
C HIS A 67 -3.41 3.07 7.27
N ARG A 68 -2.78 2.01 7.76
CA ARG A 68 -2.57 1.81 9.20
C ARG A 68 -1.29 2.52 9.64
N LYS A 69 -1.36 3.33 10.71
CA LYS A 69 -0.19 4.00 11.28
C LYS A 69 0.97 3.06 11.62
N ASP A 70 0.66 1.82 12.02
CA ASP A 70 1.64 0.83 12.48
C ASP A 70 2.30 0.05 11.34
N ASN A 71 1.89 0.29 10.08
CA ASN A 71 2.37 -0.48 8.92
C ASN A 71 3.54 0.18 8.17
N TYR A 72 4.08 1.29 8.66
CA TYR A 72 5.21 1.97 8.01
C TYR A 72 6.39 1.01 7.78
N GLU A 73 6.80 0.29 8.82
CA GLU A 73 7.92 -0.65 8.80
C GLU A 73 7.68 -1.78 7.80
N TYR A 74 6.45 -2.31 7.75
CA TYR A 74 6.09 -3.35 6.78
C TYR A 74 6.27 -2.84 5.34
N ILE A 75 5.73 -1.66 5.03
CA ILE A 75 5.78 -1.09 3.67
C ILE A 75 7.23 -0.83 3.25
N ILE A 76 8.04 -0.27 4.15
CA ILE A 76 9.46 -0.02 3.88
C ILE A 76 10.25 -1.34 3.74
N SER A 77 9.92 -2.37 4.51
CA SER A 77 10.60 -3.68 4.40
C SER A 77 10.46 -4.31 3.01
N LYS A 78 9.36 -4.01 2.31
CA LYS A 78 9.05 -4.49 0.96
C LYS A 78 9.77 -3.72 -0.16
N PHE A 79 10.46 -2.63 0.15
CA PHE A 79 11.08 -1.80 -0.88
C PHE A 79 12.14 -2.56 -1.72
N ARG A 80 12.88 -3.49 -1.11
CA ARG A 80 13.83 -4.33 -1.85
C ARG A 80 13.15 -5.22 -2.90
N GLU A 81 11.98 -5.78 -2.57
CA GLU A 81 11.19 -6.58 -3.53
C GLU A 81 10.67 -5.71 -4.67
N ILE A 82 10.29 -4.46 -4.39
CA ILE A 82 9.86 -3.51 -5.42
C ILE A 82 11.02 -3.24 -6.38
N VAL A 83 12.19 -2.91 -5.83
CA VAL A 83 13.40 -2.66 -6.64
C VAL A 83 13.69 -3.84 -7.55
N GLU A 84 13.58 -5.08 -7.05
CA GLU A 84 13.83 -6.28 -7.84
C GLU A 84 12.88 -6.41 -9.04
N VAL A 85 11.56 -6.26 -8.82
CA VAL A 85 10.58 -6.43 -9.91
C VAL A 85 10.57 -5.27 -10.90
N THR A 86 11.18 -4.13 -10.56
CA THR A 86 11.27 -2.96 -11.43
C THR A 86 12.68 -2.72 -12.00
N LYS A 87 13.60 -3.69 -11.90
CA LYS A 87 14.93 -3.55 -12.52
C LYS A 87 14.80 -3.38 -14.04
N ILE A 88 15.60 -2.46 -14.59
CA ILE A 88 15.67 -2.20 -16.04
C ILE A 88 16.68 -3.12 -16.72
N VAL A 89 17.70 -3.56 -15.98
CA VAL A 89 18.62 -4.60 -16.45
C VAL A 89 17.91 -5.94 -16.38
N GLU A 90 17.62 -6.52 -17.53
CA GLU A 90 17.12 -7.88 -17.62
C GLU A 90 18.12 -8.83 -16.94
N ARG A 91 17.63 -9.82 -16.19
CA ARG A 91 18.44 -10.99 -15.90
C ARG A 91 18.80 -11.57 -17.26
N MET A 92 20.04 -11.42 -17.70
CA MET A 92 20.58 -12.19 -18.82
C MET A 92 20.22 -13.64 -18.51
N GLY A 93 19.45 -14.25 -19.40
CA GLY A 93 18.76 -15.50 -19.14
C GLY A 93 19.69 -16.54 -18.52
N ASP A 94 19.21 -17.19 -17.46
CA ASP A 94 19.75 -18.49 -17.09
C ASP A 94 19.23 -19.45 -18.19
N GLU A 95 20.08 -19.72 -19.18
CA GLU A 95 19.90 -20.84 -20.14
C GLU A 95 19.73 -22.18 -19.40
#